data_AF-A0A969UGD7-F1
#
_entry.id   AF-A0A969UGD7-F1
#
_cell.length_a   1.000
_cell.length_b   1.000
_cell.length_c   1.000
_cell.angle_alpha   90.00
_cell.angle_beta   90.00
_cell.angle_gamma   90.00
#
_symmetry.space_group_name_H-M   'P 1'
#
loop_
_entity.id
_entity.type
_entity.pdbx_description
1 polymer ?
#
loop_
_entity_poly.entity_id
_entity_poly.type
_entity_poly.pdbx_seq_one_letter_code
_entity_poly.pdbx_strand_id
1 'polypeptide(L)'
;MGKIFLSALIIVLVNKVQLVNDRLSALLIALPFTSILAMIWMHQARQTPERLANHAEGTFWFVLPTLPMFLIFPWMMRNGWGFWAAMAANCAITILLFWLTVIILRKFGIDLMPK
;
A
#
# COMPACT_ATOMS: atom_id res chain seq x y z
N MET A 1 22.47 -0.99 -12.13
CA MET A 1 22.35 -2.43 -11.80
C MET A 1 22.49 -2.74 -10.31
N GLY A 2 23.53 -2.29 -9.59
CA GLY A 2 23.71 -2.64 -8.15
C GLY A 2 22.53 -2.30 -7.21
N LYS A 3 21.79 -1.24 -7.54
CA LYS A 3 20.60 -0.79 -6.79
C LYS A 3 19.44 -1.79 -6.87
N ILE A 4 19.25 -2.41 -8.05
CA ILE A 4 18.20 -3.41 -8.31
C ILE A 4 18.51 -4.71 -7.57
N PHE A 5 19.77 -5.14 -7.56
CA PHE A 5 20.20 -6.35 -6.86
C PHE A 5 20.04 -6.25 -5.33
N LEU A 6 20.36 -5.09 -4.74
CA LEU A 6 20.20 -4.88 -3.31
C LEU A 6 18.73 -4.86 -2.90
N SER A 7 17.88 -4.18 -3.68
CA SER A 7 16.43 -4.18 -3.45
C SER A 7 15.85 -5.59 -3.58
N ALA A 8 16.24 -6.34 -4.61
CA ALA A 8 15.79 -7.72 -4.83
C ALA A 8 16.23 -8.66 -3.69
N LEU A 9 17.47 -8.52 -3.19
CA LEU A 9 17.99 -9.34 -2.09
C LEU A 9 17.21 -9.11 -0.79
N ILE A 10 16.91 -7.84 -0.47
CA ILE A 10 16.10 -7.48 0.71
C ILE A 10 14.69 -8.07 0.58
N ILE A 11 14.06 -7.95 -0.59
CA ILE A 11 12.71 -8.50 -0.85
C ILE A 11 12.70 -10.03 -0.69
N VAL A 12 13.70 -10.73 -1.22
CA VAL A 12 13.81 -12.20 -1.12
C VAL A 12 14.04 -12.66 0.32
N LEU A 13 14.86 -11.93 1.10
CA LEU A 13 15.07 -12.20 2.52
C LEU A 13 13.79 -12.03 3.34
N VAL A 14 13.04 -10.95 3.11
CA VAL A 14 11.74 -10.71 3.76
C VAL A 14 10.73 -11.80 3.39
N ASN A 15 10.67 -12.23 2.13
CA ASN A 15 9.77 -13.31 1.68
C ASN A 15 10.08 -14.67 2.31
N LYS A 16 11.35 -14.99 2.60
CA LYS A 16 11.68 -16.25 3.29
C LYS A 16 11.17 -16.29 4.74
N VAL A 17 11.07 -15.13 5.41
CA VAL A 17 10.55 -15.02 6.78
C VAL A 17 9.02 -15.20 6.82
N GLN A 18 8.31 -14.86 5.73
CA GLN A 18 6.85 -14.99 5.66
C GLN A 18 6.34 -16.43 5.77
N LEU A 19 7.14 -17.45 5.44
CA LEU A 19 6.71 -18.85 5.41
C LEU A 19 6.54 -19.51 6.80
N VAL A 20 6.89 -18.82 7.89
CA VAL A 20 6.98 -19.42 9.23
C VAL A 20 5.77 -19.08 10.12
N ASN A 21 5.08 -17.97 9.90
CA ASN A 21 3.94 -17.55 10.74
C ASN A 21 3.04 -16.52 10.03
N ASP A 22 1.75 -16.83 9.92
CA ASP A 22 0.75 -15.96 9.28
C ASP A 22 0.61 -14.57 9.92
N ARG A 23 0.85 -14.45 11.24
CA ARG A 23 0.84 -13.13 11.91
C ARG A 23 2.08 -12.32 11.57
N LEU A 24 3.24 -12.97 11.44
CA LEU A 24 4.46 -12.30 11.01
C LEU A 24 4.37 -11.93 9.53
N SER A 25 3.74 -12.76 8.69
CA SER A 25 3.53 -12.42 7.29
C SER A 25 2.61 -11.21 7.14
N ALA A 26 1.52 -11.13 7.89
CA ALA A 26 0.63 -9.96 7.91
C ALA A 26 1.35 -8.68 8.39
N LEU A 27 2.17 -8.77 9.45
CA LEU A 27 2.99 -7.64 9.93
C LEU A 27 3.98 -7.16 8.87
N LEU A 28 4.70 -8.09 8.23
CA LEU A 28 5.67 -7.76 7.18
C LEU A 28 4.98 -7.14 5.96
N ILE A 29 3.80 -7.62 5.57
CA ILE A 29 3.04 -7.05 4.45
C ILE A 29 2.52 -5.64 4.78
N ALA A 30 2.17 -5.38 6.05
CA ALA A 30 1.70 -4.06 6.48
C ALA A 30 2.81 -2.99 6.51
N LEU A 31 4.08 -3.39 6.56
CA LEU A 31 5.20 -2.43 6.56
C LEU A 31 5.39 -1.81 5.17
N PRO A 32 5.52 -0.47 5.07
CA PRO A 32 5.64 0.23 3.79
C PRO A 32 7.08 0.19 3.26
N PHE A 33 7.64 -1.01 3.08
CA PHE A 33 9.03 -1.21 2.62
C PHE A 33 9.33 -0.48 1.31
N THR A 34 8.39 -0.51 0.38
CA THR A 34 8.51 0.16 -0.92
C THR A 34 8.59 1.68 -0.76
N SER A 35 7.76 2.27 0.10
CA SER A 35 7.79 3.71 0.38
C SER A 35 9.07 4.13 1.10
N ILE A 36 9.54 3.34 2.07
CA ILE A 36 10.82 3.60 2.76
C ILE A 36 11.98 3.61 1.76
N LEU A 37 12.05 2.60 0.88
CA LEU A 37 13.08 2.54 -0.17
C LEU A 37 12.99 3.74 -1.12
N ALA A 38 11.77 4.14 -1.51
CA ALA A 38 11.56 5.32 -2.36
C ALA A 38 12.02 6.61 -1.68
N MET A 39 11.71 6.81 -0.39
CA MET A 39 12.14 7.99 0.36
C MET A 39 13.66 8.05 0.56
N ILE A 40 14.31 6.91 0.83
CA ILE A 40 15.79 6.82 0.85
C ILE A 40 16.35 7.26 -0.50
N TRP A 41 15.72 6.83 -1.59
CA TRP A 41 16.12 7.20 -2.94
C TRP A 41 15.97 8.70 -3.22
N MET A 42 14.82 9.26 -2.84
CA MET A 42 14.53 10.68 -2.97
C MET A 42 15.52 11.52 -2.17
N HIS A 43 15.88 11.07 -0.96
CA HIS A 43 16.89 11.70 -0.13
C HIS A 43 18.28 11.67 -0.79
N GLN A 44 18.71 10.50 -1.32
CA GLN A 44 19.98 10.40 -2.05
C GLN A 44 20.00 11.26 -3.33
N ALA A 45 18.86 11.39 -3.99
CA ALA A 45 18.68 12.28 -5.15
C ALA A 45 18.57 13.77 -4.77
N ARG A 46 18.79 14.13 -3.49
CA ARG A 46 18.70 15.49 -2.95
C ARG A 46 17.37 16.18 -3.27
N GLN A 47 16.26 15.44 -3.25
CA GLN A 47 14.93 16.02 -3.34
C GLN A 47 14.65 16.91 -2.12
N THR A 48 13.79 17.91 -2.29
CA THR A 48 13.47 18.85 -1.21
C THR A 48 12.69 18.17 -0.07
N PRO A 49 12.79 18.67 1.18
CA PRO A 49 12.00 18.16 2.29
C PRO A 49 10.49 18.14 2.01
N GLU A 50 9.98 19.16 1.30
CA GLU A 50 8.57 19.25 0.92
C GLU A 50 8.15 18.10 0.00
N ARG A 51 9.03 17.69 -0.93
CA ARG A 51 8.75 16.54 -1.80
C ARG A 51 8.71 15.22 -1.03
N LEU A 52 9.59 15.03 -0.06
CA LEU A 52 9.54 13.85 0.82
C LEU A 52 8.26 13.85 1.65
N ALA A 53 7.90 15.00 2.24
CA ALA A 53 6.67 15.15 3.03
C ALA A 53 5.42 14.85 2.18
N ASN A 54 5.32 15.45 0.99
CA ASN A 54 4.20 15.21 0.08
C ASN A 54 4.09 13.73 -0.35
N HIS A 55 5.23 13.05 -0.56
CA HIS A 55 5.21 11.61 -0.87
C HIS A 55 4.69 10.78 0.30
N ALA A 56 5.14 11.07 1.53
CA ALA A 56 4.70 10.39 2.73
C ALA A 56 3.21 10.64 3.02
N GLU A 57 2.76 11.90 2.93
CA GLU A 57 1.37 12.29 3.15
C GLU A 57 0.45 11.70 2.08
N GLY A 58 0.83 11.77 0.80
CA GLY A 58 0.07 11.14 -0.28
C GLY A 58 -0.06 9.64 -0.09
N THR A 59 1.02 8.96 0.31
CA THR A 59 1.01 7.53 0.61
C THR A 59 0.05 7.21 1.77
N PHE A 60 0.06 8.01 2.84
CA PHE A 60 -0.88 7.86 3.96
C PHE A 60 -2.34 7.90 3.49
N TRP A 61 -2.70 8.91 2.69
CA TRP A 61 -4.07 9.05 2.18
C TRP A 61 -4.50 7.91 1.25
N PHE A 62 -3.57 7.34 0.47
CA PHE A 62 -3.87 6.19 -0.39
C PHE A 62 -3.97 4.86 0.37
N VAL A 63 -3.37 4.73 1.56
CA VAL A 63 -3.51 3.51 2.38
C VAL A 63 -4.90 3.41 3.00
N LEU A 64 -5.50 4.52 3.45
CA LEU A 64 -6.83 4.53 4.09
C LEU A 64 -7.93 3.80 3.29
N PRO A 65 -8.14 4.07 1.98
CA PRO A 65 -9.16 3.37 1.19
C PRO A 65 -8.88 1.88 0.97
N THR A 66 -7.64 1.41 1.19
CA THR A 66 -7.32 -0.04 1.11
C THR A 66 -7.65 -0.80 2.39
N LEU A 67 -7.73 -0.12 3.55
CA LEU A 67 -7.95 -0.78 4.84
C LEU A 67 -9.24 -1.61 4.91
N PRO A 68 -10.40 -1.14 4.38
CA PRO A 68 -11.64 -1.91 4.42
C PRO A 68 -11.55 -3.27 3.73
N MET A 69 -10.75 -3.42 2.67
CA MET A 69 -10.55 -4.70 1.98
C MET A 69 -10.01 -5.79 2.92
N PHE A 70 -9.13 -5.44 3.86
CA PHE A 70 -8.58 -6.39 4.83
C PHE A 70 -9.62 -6.92 5.83
N LEU A 71 -10.81 -6.31 5.90
CA LEU A 71 -11.95 -6.79 6.70
C LEU A 71 -13.03 -7.44 5.83
N ILE A 72 -13.32 -6.85 4.67
CA ILE A 72 -14.36 -7.33 3.75
C ILE A 72 -13.96 -8.69 3.16
N PHE A 73 -12.73 -8.84 2.67
CA PHE A 73 -12.28 -10.10 2.10
C PHE A 73 -12.40 -11.30 3.06
N PRO A 74 -11.83 -11.27 4.29
CA PRO A 74 -11.99 -12.39 5.21
C PRO A 74 -13.45 -12.59 5.65
N TRP A 75 -14.27 -11.53 5.74
CA TRP A 75 -15.70 -11.68 5.99
C TRP A 75 -16.40 -12.45 4.88
N MET A 76 -16.16 -12.11 3.61
CA MET A 76 -16.72 -12.82 2.45
C MET A 76 -16.29 -14.29 2.41
N MET A 77 -15.01 -14.56 2.67
CA MET A 77 -14.47 -15.93 2.75
C MET A 77 -15.14 -16.75 3.85
N ARG A 78 -15.40 -16.15 5.03
CA ARG A 78 -16.11 -16.80 6.14
C ARG A 78 -17.60 -17.01 5.86
N ASN A 79 -18.17 -16.23 4.95
CA ASN A 79 -19.58 -16.30 4.58
C ASN A 79 -19.85 -17.17 3.33
N GLY A 80 -18.90 -18.04 2.96
CA GLY A 80 -19.06 -19.06 1.91
C GLY A 80 -18.90 -18.56 0.48
N TRP A 81 -18.41 -17.34 0.27
CA TRP A 81 -18.11 -16.86 -1.09
C TRP A 81 -16.92 -17.63 -1.69
N GLY A 82 -16.98 -17.91 -2.99
CA GLY A 82 -15.82 -18.44 -3.72
C GLY A 82 -14.69 -17.42 -3.79
N PHE A 83 -13.44 -17.88 -3.70
CA PHE A 83 -12.24 -17.02 -3.68
C PHE A 83 -12.22 -15.97 -4.79
N TRP A 84 -12.45 -16.39 -6.04
CA TRP A 84 -12.41 -15.49 -7.20
C TRP A 84 -13.52 -14.43 -7.16
N ALA A 85 -14.72 -14.79 -6.71
CA ALA A 85 -15.83 -13.86 -6.54
C ALA A 85 -15.55 -12.85 -5.42
N ALA A 86 -15.02 -13.32 -4.28
CA ALA A 86 -14.64 -12.46 -3.17
C ALA A 86 -13.50 -11.49 -3.54
N MET A 87 -12.53 -11.96 -4.33
CA MET A 87 -11.43 -11.13 -4.81
C MET A 87 -11.91 -10.06 -5.80
N ALA A 88 -12.72 -10.44 -6.80
CA ALA A 88 -13.28 -9.50 -7.77
C ALA A 88 -14.13 -8.41 -7.10
N ALA A 89 -14.97 -8.78 -6.13
CA ALA A 89 -15.76 -7.84 -5.35
C ALA A 89 -14.87 -6.88 -4.53
N ASN A 90 -13.83 -7.39 -3.87
CA ASN A 90 -12.89 -6.55 -3.12
C ASN A 90 -12.12 -5.58 -4.02
N CYS A 91 -11.72 -5.99 -5.22
CA CYS A 91 -11.12 -5.10 -6.20
C CYS A 91 -12.09 -3.97 -6.59
N ALA A 92 -13.34 -4.30 -6.91
CA ALA A 92 -14.36 -3.30 -7.26
C ALA A 92 -14.62 -2.32 -6.12
N ILE A 93 -14.77 -2.82 -4.89
CA ILE A 93 -14.98 -1.99 -3.69
C ILE A 93 -13.78 -1.07 -3.45
N THR A 94 -12.56 -1.60 -3.55
CA THR A 94 -11.33 -0.80 -3.37
C THR A 94 -11.27 0.32 -4.39
N ILE A 95 -11.55 0.05 -5.67
CA ILE A 95 -11.57 1.10 -6.71
C ILE A 95 -12.59 2.19 -6.35
N LEU A 96 -13.81 1.82 -5.96
CA LEU A 96 -14.83 2.78 -5.54
C LEU A 96 -14.40 3.61 -4.33
N LEU A 97 -13.77 2.99 -3.33
CA LEU A 97 -13.26 3.69 -2.15
C LEU A 97 -12.15 4.68 -2.51
N PHE A 98 -11.23 4.32 -3.41
CA PHE A 98 -10.21 5.25 -3.90
C PHE A 98 -10.84 6.49 -4.55
N TRP A 99 -11.83 6.30 -5.43
CA TRP A 99 -12.54 7.42 -6.06
C TRP A 99 -13.23 8.30 -5.03
N LEU A 100 -13.93 7.70 -4.05
CA LEU A 100 -14.57 8.43 -2.96
C LEU A 100 -13.56 9.21 -2.13
N THR A 101 -12.44 8.60 -1.75
CA THR A 101 -11.36 9.24 -1.00
C THR A 101 -10.83 10.46 -1.75
N VAL A 102 -10.49 10.34 -3.04
CA VAL A 102 -10.01 11.48 -3.84
C VAL A 102 -11.05 12.61 -3.89
N ILE A 103 -12.34 12.29 -4.09
CA ILE A 103 -13.41 13.29 -4.13
C ILE A 103 -13.57 13.98 -2.77
N ILE A 104 -13.54 13.23 -1.68
CA ILE A 104 -13.69 13.76 -0.31
C ILE A 104 -12.50 14.67 0.01
N LEU A 105 -11.27 14.20 -0.20
CA LEU A 105 -10.06 14.97 0.10
C LEU A 105 -9.95 16.27 -0.71
N ARG A 106 -10.37 16.25 -1.98
CA ARG A 106 -10.45 17.47 -2.79
C ARG A 106 -11.38 18.52 -2.19
N LYS A 107 -12.49 18.12 -1.55
CA LYS A 107 -13.39 19.07 -0.86
C LYS A 107 -12.73 19.72 0.36
N PHE A 108 -11.73 19.07 0.96
CA PHE A 108 -10.94 19.60 2.07
C PHE A 108 -9.66 20.31 1.62
N GLY A 109 -9.46 20.51 0.30
CA GLY A 109 -8.30 21.21 -0.25
C GLY A 109 -7.03 20.37 -0.39
N ILE A 110 -7.10 19.05 -0.16
CA ILE A 110 -5.99 18.12 -0.35
C ILE A 110 -6.12 17.50 -1.74
N ASP A 111 -5.24 17.88 -2.67
CA ASP A 111 -5.22 17.30 -4.01
C ASP A 111 -4.15 16.20 -4.09
N LEU A 112 -4.60 14.96 -4.23
CA LEU A 112 -3.74 13.79 -4.34
C LEU A 112 -3.27 13.54 -5.79
N MET A 113 -3.90 14.19 -6.78
CA MET A 113 -3.49 14.06 -8.18
C MET A 113 -2.48 15.16 -8.53
N PRO A 114 -1.38 14.83 -9.24
CA PRO A 114 -0.50 15.85 -9.78
C PRO A 114 -1.27 16.70 -10.80
N LYS A 115 -1.12 18.03 -10.72
CA LYS A 115 -1.59 18.99 -11.72
C LYS A 115 -0.75 18.93 -12.98
#